data_AF-A0A925ZHP7-F1
#
_entry.id   AF-A0A925ZHP7-F1
#
_cell.length_a   1.000
_cell.length_b   1.000
_cell.length_c   1.000
_cell.angle_alpha   90.00
_cell.angle_beta   90.00
_cell.angle_gamma   90.00
#
_symmetry.space_group_name_H-M   'P 1'
#
loop_
_entity.id
_entity.type
_entity.pdbx_description
1 polymer ?
#
loop_
_entity_poly.entity_id
_entity_poly.type
_entity_poly.pdbx_seq_one_letter_code
_entity_poly.pdbx_strand_id
1 'polypeptide(L)'
;RIALNLARDRMRQTVTTPARLSDAEWPDSLNHVEATERHGEQFEILIDAIRSGFERLSPDEREILTLYYLDDWDYADICQALGVSYDVLRTRLVRARKRLREIVGSTDEE
;
A
#
# COMPACT_ATOMS: atom_id res chain seq x y z
N ARG A 1 6.30 10.44 12.70
CA ARG A 1 5.67 9.42 13.57
C ARG A 1 6.56 8.17 13.56
N ILE A 2 7.63 8.12 14.37
CA ILE A 2 8.65 7.04 14.32
C ILE A 2 8.44 6.00 15.46
N ALA A 3 7.63 6.33 16.46
CA ALA A 3 7.53 5.54 17.69
C ALA A 3 6.65 4.28 17.61
N LEU A 4 5.71 4.18 16.66
CA LEU A 4 4.77 3.04 16.62
C LEU A 4 5.36 1.82 15.89
N ASN A 5 6.13 2.03 14.83
CA ASN A 5 6.63 0.94 13.97
C ASN A 5 7.71 0.10 14.66
N LEU A 6 8.44 0.70 15.61
CA LEU A 6 9.48 0.00 16.38
C LEU A 6 8.90 -1.06 17.36
N ALA A 7 7.64 -0.91 17.78
CA ALA A 7 6.99 -1.90 18.64
C ALA A 7 6.56 -3.15 17.84
N ARG A 8 6.09 -2.94 16.61
CA ARG A 8 5.66 -4.01 15.71
C ARG A 8 6.84 -4.82 15.18
N ASP A 9 7.97 -4.16 14.88
CA ASP A 9 9.21 -4.82 14.42
C ASP A 9 9.79 -5.81 15.47
N ARG A 10 9.68 -5.48 16.77
CA ARG A 10 10.16 -6.37 17.85
C ARG A 10 9.35 -7.65 18.02
N MET A 11 8.08 -7.69 17.62
CA MET A 11 7.25 -8.91 17.72
C MET A 11 7.55 -9.94 16.63
N ARG A 12 8.11 -9.52 15.48
CA ARG A 12 8.48 -10.41 14.36
C ARG A 12 9.67 -11.33 14.65
N GLN A 13 10.48 -11.06 15.68
CA GLN A 13 11.67 -11.86 15.99
C GLN A 13 11.35 -13.25 16.60
N THR A 14 10.09 -13.54 16.93
CA THR A 14 9.73 -14.76 17.68
C THR A 14 9.03 -15.84 16.84
N VAL A 15 8.66 -15.57 15.58
CA VAL A 15 7.93 -16.53 14.74
C VAL A 15 8.79 -16.95 13.54
N THR A 16 9.42 -18.11 13.73
CA THR A 16 10.28 -18.86 12.82
C THR A 16 9.78 -18.89 11.36
N THR A 17 10.54 -18.30 10.45
CA THR A 17 10.32 -18.32 8.99
C THR A 17 10.83 -19.64 8.38
N PRO A 18 10.04 -20.41 7.61
CA PRO A 18 10.63 -21.43 6.73
C PRO A 18 11.25 -20.77 5.50
N ALA A 19 12.36 -21.36 5.07
CA ALA A 19 13.39 -20.75 4.26
C ALA A 19 13.01 -20.38 2.82
N ARG A 20 13.68 -19.30 2.38
CA ARG A 20 14.18 -19.01 1.02
C ARG A 20 13.15 -18.48 0.01
N LEU A 21 13.31 -17.21 -0.39
CA LEU A 21 13.33 -16.74 -1.80
C LEU A 21 13.60 -15.22 -1.95
N SER A 22 14.77 -14.94 -2.54
CA SER A 22 15.24 -13.81 -3.39
C SER A 22 14.74 -12.37 -3.20
N ASP A 23 15.70 -11.50 -2.82
CA ASP A 23 16.16 -10.28 -3.53
C ASP A 23 15.14 -9.43 -4.30
N ALA A 24 14.00 -9.16 -3.68
CA ALA A 24 13.16 -8.04 -4.09
C ALA A 24 13.04 -7.06 -2.93
N GLU A 25 14.15 -6.38 -2.62
CA GLU A 25 14.11 -5.10 -1.93
C GLU A 25 13.31 -4.13 -2.78
N TRP A 26 12.00 -4.07 -2.54
CA TRP A 26 11.24 -2.88 -2.91
C TRP A 26 11.48 -1.90 -1.77
N PRO A 27 12.13 -0.76 -2.03
CA PRO A 27 12.35 0.22 -0.99
C PRO A 27 10.97 0.68 -0.50
N ASP A 28 10.82 0.70 0.82
CA ASP A 28 9.74 1.36 1.58
C ASP A 28 9.72 2.89 1.33
N SER A 29 10.31 3.36 0.23
CA SER A 29 10.57 4.76 -0.11
C SER A 29 9.34 5.53 -0.57
N LEU A 30 8.15 4.93 -0.51
CA LEU A 30 6.88 5.64 -0.72
C LEU A 30 6.32 6.25 0.58
N ASN A 31 6.93 5.98 1.75
CA ASN A 31 6.49 6.51 3.03
C ASN A 31 7.00 7.93 3.36
N HIS A 32 7.55 8.66 2.38
CA HIS A 32 7.97 10.05 2.59
C HIS A 32 7.63 10.93 1.40
N VAL A 33 6.36 11.34 1.31
CA VAL A 33 6.02 12.53 0.52
C VAL A 33 6.19 13.73 1.45
N GLU A 34 7.30 14.43 1.29
CA GLU A 34 7.48 15.75 1.89
C GLU A 34 6.48 16.71 1.23
N ALA A 35 5.32 16.88 1.86
CA ALA A 35 4.28 17.79 1.41
C ALA A 35 4.78 19.24 1.56
N THR A 36 5.30 19.83 0.48
CA THR A 36 5.60 21.26 0.44
C THR A 36 4.30 22.08 0.39
N GLU A 37 4.24 23.19 1.13
CA GLU A 37 3.03 23.98 1.45
C GLU A 37 2.29 24.63 0.26
N ARG A 38 2.74 24.44 -0.99
CA ARG A 38 2.19 25.11 -2.19
C ARG A 38 1.02 24.38 -2.88
N HIS A 39 0.48 23.32 -2.29
CA HIS A 39 -0.39 22.38 -3.00
C HIS A 39 -1.87 22.37 -2.60
N GLY A 40 -2.37 23.23 -1.70
CA GLY A 40 -3.74 23.12 -1.13
C GLY A 40 -4.85 22.69 -2.11
N GLU A 41 -5.10 23.45 -3.17
CA GLU A 41 -6.15 23.12 -4.15
C GLU A 41 -5.83 21.87 -4.99
N GLN A 42 -4.59 21.73 -5.47
CA GLN A 42 -4.15 20.56 -6.25
C GLN A 42 -4.15 19.28 -5.41
N PHE A 43 -3.91 19.41 -4.11
CA PHE A 43 -3.91 18.33 -3.14
C PHE A 43 -5.33 17.86 -2.87
N GLU A 44 -6.29 18.78 -2.68
CA GLU A 44 -7.70 18.41 -2.54
C GLU A 44 -8.22 17.70 -3.80
N ILE A 45 -7.91 18.21 -5.00
CA ILE A 45 -8.26 17.55 -6.28
C ILE A 45 -7.67 16.14 -6.35
N LEU A 46 -6.39 15.99 -5.99
CA LEU A 46 -5.73 14.68 -5.97
C LEU A 46 -6.36 13.72 -4.96
N ILE A 47 -6.71 14.20 -3.77
CA ILE A 47 -7.37 13.39 -2.74
C ILE A 47 -8.74 12.92 -3.22
N ASP A 48 -9.53 13.79 -3.85
CA ASP A 48 -10.85 13.41 -4.37
C ASP A 48 -10.73 12.45 -5.56
N ALA A 49 -9.74 12.63 -6.44
CA ALA A 49 -9.45 11.68 -7.52
C ALA A 49 -9.04 10.30 -6.96
N ILE A 50 -8.21 10.26 -5.92
CA ILE A 50 -7.85 9.01 -5.23
C ILE A 50 -9.09 8.36 -4.60
N ARG A 51 -9.94 9.13 -3.90
CA ARG A 51 -11.19 8.61 -3.30
C ARG A 51 -12.09 7.96 -4.35
N SER A 52 -12.37 8.68 -5.44
CA SER A 52 -13.13 8.13 -6.56
C SER A 52 -12.45 6.91 -7.19
N GLY A 53 -11.12 6.94 -7.27
CA GLY A 53 -10.31 5.81 -7.72
C GLY A 53 -10.53 4.56 -6.89
N PHE A 54 -10.54 4.69 -5.56
CA PHE A 54 -10.81 3.59 -4.65
C PHE A 54 -12.21 3.00 -4.86
N GLU A 55 -13.23 3.81 -5.11
CA GLU A 55 -14.60 3.34 -5.40
C GLU A 55 -14.68 2.50 -6.69
N ARG A 56 -13.82 2.79 -7.67
CA ARG A 56 -13.76 2.09 -8.97
C ARG A 56 -12.89 0.83 -8.96
N LEU A 57 -12.07 0.62 -7.91
CA LEU A 57 -11.33 -0.63 -7.73
C LEU A 57 -12.24 -1.80 -7.39
N SER A 58 -11.81 -3.01 -7.71
CA SER A 58 -12.46 -4.22 -7.21
C SER A 58 -12.32 -4.30 -5.68
N PRO A 59 -13.24 -5.01 -4.97
CA PRO A 59 -13.18 -5.16 -3.52
C PRO A 59 -11.81 -5.68 -3.04
N ASP A 60 -11.27 -6.68 -3.73
CA ASP A 60 -9.99 -7.29 -3.41
C ASP A 60 -8.80 -6.33 -3.56
N GLU A 61 -8.78 -5.52 -4.62
CA GLU A 61 -7.72 -4.54 -4.85
C GLU A 61 -7.77 -3.42 -3.80
N ARG A 62 -8.99 -2.96 -3.51
CA ARG A 62 -9.24 -1.95 -2.48
C ARG A 62 -8.79 -2.44 -1.11
N GLU A 63 -9.18 -3.65 -0.73
CA GLU A 63 -8.85 -4.26 0.55
C GLU A 63 -7.33 -4.32 0.76
N ILE A 64 -6.59 -4.80 -0.23
CA ILE A 64 -5.12 -4.90 -0.15
C ILE A 64 -4.46 -3.53 0.00
N LEU A 65 -4.94 -2.52 -0.73
CA LEU A 65 -4.40 -1.16 -0.61
C LEU A 65 -4.76 -0.51 0.73
N THR A 66 -5.97 -0.74 1.24
CA THR A 66 -6.40 -0.25 2.56
C THR A 66 -5.54 -0.83 3.67
N LEU A 67 -5.40 -2.16 3.71
CA LEU A 67 -4.61 -2.83 4.74
C LEU A 67 -3.16 -2.33 4.75
N TYR A 68 -2.57 -2.15 3.57
CA TYR A 68 -1.18 -1.72 3.45
C TYR A 68 -0.98 -0.23 3.75
N TYR A 69 -1.74 0.67 3.09
CA TYR A 69 -1.49 2.11 3.14
C TYR A 69 -2.27 2.86 4.22
N LEU A 70 -3.48 2.40 4.55
CA LEU A 70 -4.34 3.08 5.53
C LEU A 70 -4.18 2.48 6.92
N ASP A 71 -4.09 1.15 7.01
CA ASP A 71 -3.96 0.45 8.29
C ASP A 71 -2.50 0.23 8.71
N ASP A 72 -1.54 0.50 7.82
CA ASP A 72 -0.09 0.36 8.06
C ASP A 72 0.31 -1.07 8.48
N TRP A 73 -0.35 -2.06 7.88
CA TRP A 73 -0.02 -3.47 8.07
C TRP A 73 1.18 -3.87 7.23
N ASP A 74 2.01 -4.75 7.79
CA ASP A 74 3.10 -5.32 7.04
C ASP A 74 2.62 -6.47 6.12
N TYR A 75 3.49 -6.90 5.22
CA TYR A 75 3.17 -7.98 4.29
C TYR A 75 2.82 -9.30 5.00
N ALA A 76 3.41 -9.59 6.16
CA ALA A 76 3.18 -10.84 6.87
C ALA A 76 1.77 -10.88 7.49
N ASP A 77 1.38 -9.79 8.15
CA ASP A 77 0.04 -9.62 8.73
C ASP A 77 -1.04 -9.72 7.65
N ILE A 78 -0.83 -9.07 6.49
CA ILE A 78 -1.77 -9.13 5.36
C ILE A 78 -1.83 -10.54 4.76
N CYS A 79 -0.68 -11.21 4.56
CA CYS A 79 -0.66 -12.59 4.06
C CYS A 79 -1.42 -13.54 5.00
N GLN A 80 -1.23 -13.38 6.30
CA GLN A 80 -1.91 -14.19 7.31
C GLN A 80 -3.42 -13.94 7.30
N ALA A 81 -3.85 -12.68 7.26
CA ALA A 81 -5.27 -12.32 7.30
C ALA A 81 -6.01 -12.74 6.02
N LEU A 82 -5.39 -12.60 4.85
CA LEU A 82 -5.98 -12.97 3.57
C LEU A 82 -5.76 -14.44 3.19
N GLY A 83 -4.91 -15.17 3.93
CA GLY A 83 -4.57 -16.56 3.64
C GLY A 83 -3.83 -16.77 2.31
N VAL A 84 -3.05 -15.77 1.88
CA VAL A 84 -2.31 -15.79 0.60
C VAL A 84 -0.80 -15.84 0.82
N SER A 85 -0.05 -16.29 -0.20
CA SER A 85 1.41 -16.22 -0.16
C SER A 85 1.91 -14.79 -0.39
N TYR A 86 3.14 -14.52 0.06
CA TYR A 86 3.82 -13.24 -0.16
C TYR A 86 3.88 -12.86 -1.63
N ASP A 87 4.20 -13.81 -2.52
CA ASP A 87 4.28 -13.55 -3.97
C ASP A 87 2.92 -13.18 -4.58
N VAL A 88 1.85 -13.81 -4.09
CA VAL A 88 0.47 -13.48 -4.48
C VAL A 88 0.12 -12.07 -4.00
N LEU A 89 0.37 -11.76 -2.72
CA LEU A 89 0.12 -10.43 -2.17
C LEU A 89 0.90 -9.35 -2.94
N ARG A 90 2.19 -9.56 -3.16
CA ARG A 90 3.06 -8.67 -3.94
C ARG A 90 2.51 -8.42 -5.34
N THR A 91 2.12 -9.47 -6.04
CA THR A 91 1.56 -9.36 -7.40
C THR A 91 0.24 -8.61 -7.41
N ARG A 92 -0.66 -8.90 -6.46
CA ARG A 92 -1.96 -8.22 -6.34
C ARG A 92 -1.78 -6.74 -6.00
N LEU A 93 -0.87 -6.41 -5.09
CA LEU A 93 -0.59 -5.02 -4.68
C LEU A 93 -0.01 -4.20 -5.84
N VAL A 94 0.89 -4.77 -6.65
CA VAL A 94 1.39 -4.12 -7.87
C VAL A 94 0.25 -3.85 -8.87
N ARG A 95 -0.63 -4.84 -9.10
CA ARG A 95 -1.77 -4.70 -10.01
C ARG A 95 -2.77 -3.66 -9.51
N ALA A 96 -3.13 -3.69 -8.23
CA ALA A 96 -4.03 -2.74 -7.60
C ALA A 96 -3.50 -1.30 -7.73
N ARG A 97 -2.20 -1.07 -7.49
CA ARG A 97 -1.59 0.26 -7.70
C ARG A 97 -1.61 0.71 -9.14
N LYS A 98 -1.30 -0.20 -10.07
CA LYS A 98 -1.36 0.10 -11.50
C LYS A 98 -2.78 0.51 -11.89
N ARG A 99 -3.78 -0.24 -11.41
CA ARG A 99 -5.18 0.02 -11.68
C ARG A 99 -5.65 1.36 -11.10
N LEU A 100 -5.27 1.65 -9.86
CA LEU A 100 -5.56 2.93 -9.23
C LEU A 100 -4.94 4.10 -10.01
N ARG A 101 -3.69 3.96 -10.46
CA ARG A 101 -3.03 4.96 -11.30
C ARG A 101 -3.70 5.16 -12.64
N GLU A 102 -4.11 4.08 -13.31
CA GLU A 102 -4.86 4.17 -14.57
C GLU A 102 -6.18 4.92 -14.37
N ILE A 103 -6.88 4.68 -13.25
CA ILE A 103 -8.13 5.36 -12.93
C ILE A 103 -7.90 6.85 -12.65
N VAL A 104 -6.98 7.17 -11.73
CA VAL A 104 -6.70 8.57 -11.34
C VAL A 104 -6.11 9.35 -12.51
N GLY A 105 -5.17 8.78 -13.26
CA GLY A 105 -4.57 9.42 -14.42
C GLY A 105 -5.53 9.59 -15.60
N SER A 106 -6.58 8.75 -15.70
CA SER A 106 -7.64 8.95 -16.69
C SER A 106 -8.63 10.07 -16.32
N THR A 107 -8.64 10.51 -15.06
CA THR A 107 -9.53 11.57 -14.57
C THR A 107 -9.02 12.97 -14.92
N ASP A 108 -7.74 13.14 -15.28
CA ASP A 108 -7.16 14.42 -15.68
C ASP A 108 -7.44 14.79 -17.18
N GLU A 109 -8.03 13.88 -17.98
CA GLU A 109 -8.23 14.08 -19.44
C GLU A 109 -9.66 14.48 -19.86
N GLU A 110 -10.59 14.74 -18.94
CA GLU A 110 -11.94 15.27 -19.24
C GLU A 110 -12.12 16.72 -18.78
#